data_AF-A0A550H330-F1
#
_entry.id   AF-A0A550H330-F1
#
_cell.length_a   1.000
_cell.length_b   1.000
_cell.length_c   1.000
_cell.angle_alpha   90.00
_cell.angle_beta   90.00
_cell.angle_gamma   90.00
#
_symmetry.space_group_name_H-M   'P 1'
#
loop_
_entity.id
_entity.type
_entity.pdbx_description
1 polymer ?
#
loop_
_entity_poly.entity_id
_entity_poly.type
_entity_poly.pdbx_seq_one_letter_code
_entity_poly.pdbx_strand_id
1 'polypeptide(L)'
;MAEPKYYSPLKIGLLAVSIAYFLFTLHALFTLSWIGEWNYLGGSAWFWIFITDVSAYFGLIFRFIASLIGFAAILFYFAKKRLPESTAFKVLKWILVLEALYWVPLFLSGLMGFLPSDLSGFGTIGFSLSLLITTGIPCLVSSIAIPLALFKLAFKLSPDKPPKDAIKWGLITGTAYVFVFWLNNMGMWIATLMQKGTEYLFIYPENLLNFTLTTIGLLVLTLFIAYFTKKSSRTETWEKLKLRTIGAIIMAIGLYFFWNYLTWIFFGGWSDWYAWFLGHNLDLWMLSLPLVGLPLLFKHHISET
;
A
#
# COMPACT_ATOMS: atom_id res chain seq x y z
N MET A 1 36.61 -20.65 18.79
CA MET A 1 35.15 -20.69 18.50
C MET A 1 34.80 -19.37 17.83
N ALA A 2 34.26 -19.39 16.61
CA ALA A 2 33.82 -18.16 15.96
C ALA A 2 32.61 -17.62 16.72
N GLU A 3 32.66 -16.37 17.18
CA GLU A 3 31.50 -15.74 17.82
C GLU A 3 30.29 -15.82 16.88
N PRO A 4 29.11 -16.24 17.37
CA PRO A 4 27.91 -16.23 16.56
C PRO A 4 27.61 -14.80 16.08
N LYS A 5 27.65 -14.59 14.76
CA LYS A 5 27.21 -13.34 14.14
C LYS A 5 25.68 -13.27 14.21
N TYR A 6 25.16 -12.70 15.29
CA TYR A 6 23.73 -12.42 15.38
C TYR A 6 23.36 -11.28 14.43
N TYR A 7 22.42 -11.53 13.51
CA TYR A 7 21.80 -10.49 12.72
C TYR A 7 20.76 -9.74 13.58
N SER A 8 20.65 -8.42 13.41
CA SER A 8 19.65 -7.67 14.18
C SER A 8 18.22 -8.06 13.75
N PRO A 9 17.24 -8.10 14.67
CA PRO A 9 15.85 -8.43 14.33
C PRO A 9 15.26 -7.54 13.22
N LEU A 10 15.62 -6.25 13.21
CA LEU A 10 15.21 -5.32 12.14
C LEU A 10 15.75 -5.73 10.77
N LYS A 11 17.00 -6.21 10.72
CA LYS A 11 17.63 -6.67 9.48
C LYS A 11 16.89 -7.90 8.94
N ILE A 12 16.53 -8.86 9.80
CA ILE A 12 15.73 -10.04 9.43
C ILE A 12 14.33 -9.63 8.97
N GLY A 13 13.68 -8.70 9.68
CA GLY A 13 12.39 -8.16 9.31
C GLY A 13 12.38 -7.54 7.91
N LEU A 14 13.38 -6.70 7.61
CA LEU A 14 13.52 -6.07 6.29
C LEU A 14 13.69 -7.11 5.17
N LEU A 15 14.46 -8.17 5.41
CA LEU A 15 14.59 -9.28 4.46
C LEU A 15 13.25 -9.96 4.19
N ALA A 16 12.52 -10.31 5.24
CA ALA A 16 11.24 -11.00 5.11
C ALA A 16 10.21 -10.14 4.35
N VAL A 17 10.11 -8.84 4.68
CA VAL A 17 9.22 -7.91 3.97
C VAL A 17 9.62 -7.73 2.51
N SER A 18 10.92 -7.57 2.21
CA SER A 18 11.38 -7.47 0.82
C SER A 18 11.14 -8.75 0.01
N ILE A 19 11.29 -9.92 0.62
CA ILE A 19 10.95 -11.21 0.00
C ILE A 19 9.45 -11.27 -0.29
N ALA A 20 8.61 -10.96 0.71
CA ALA A 20 7.16 -10.98 0.54
C ALA A 20 6.71 -10.00 -0.55
N TYR A 21 7.26 -8.78 -0.56
CA TYR A 21 6.99 -7.77 -1.58
C TYR A 21 7.37 -8.26 -2.99
N PHE A 22 8.56 -8.85 -3.15
CA PHE A 22 9.00 -9.40 -4.42
C PHE A 22 8.14 -10.59 -4.88
N LEU A 23 7.94 -11.61 -4.04
CA LEU A 23 7.19 -12.81 -4.40
C LEU A 23 5.74 -12.49 -4.73
N PHE A 24 5.11 -11.60 -3.96
CA PHE A 24 3.73 -11.19 -4.21
C PHE A 24 3.61 -10.40 -5.52
N THR A 25 4.52 -9.47 -5.78
CA THR A 25 4.52 -8.69 -7.03
C THR A 25 4.84 -9.58 -8.24
N LEU A 26 5.76 -10.54 -8.08
CA LEU A 26 6.06 -11.56 -9.09
C LEU A 26 4.81 -12.38 -9.41
N HIS A 27 4.11 -12.87 -8.39
CA HIS A 27 2.84 -13.59 -8.58
C HIS A 27 1.85 -12.69 -9.34
N ALA A 28 1.57 -11.49 -8.82
CA ALA A 28 0.63 -10.56 -9.42
C ALA A 28 0.90 -10.28 -10.91
N LEU A 29 2.17 -10.07 -11.30
CA LEU A 29 2.54 -9.79 -12.68
C LEU A 29 2.18 -10.93 -13.64
N PHE A 30 2.27 -12.18 -13.19
CA PHE A 30 2.10 -13.36 -14.05
C PHE A 30 0.77 -14.10 -13.87
N THR A 31 0.01 -13.82 -12.80
CA THR A 31 -1.25 -14.52 -12.51
C THR A 31 -2.46 -13.60 -12.42
N LEU A 32 -2.29 -12.31 -12.14
CA LEU A 32 -3.38 -11.34 -11.97
C LEU A 32 -3.51 -10.39 -13.17
N SER A 33 -2.96 -10.73 -14.34
CA SER A 33 -3.18 -9.98 -15.57
C SER A 33 -4.48 -10.41 -16.24
N TRP A 34 -5.56 -9.68 -15.99
CA TRP A 34 -6.91 -9.96 -16.50
C TRP A 34 -7.16 -9.40 -17.91
N ILE A 35 -6.09 -9.02 -18.64
CA ILE A 35 -6.21 -8.35 -19.93
C ILE A 35 -7.03 -9.22 -20.89
N GLY A 36 -8.21 -8.72 -21.26
CA GLY A 36 -9.12 -9.38 -22.19
C GLY A 36 -10.02 -10.45 -21.57
N GLU A 37 -10.00 -10.64 -20.26
CA GLU A 37 -10.97 -11.51 -19.56
C GLU A 37 -12.42 -11.04 -19.82
N TRP A 38 -12.60 -9.73 -19.88
CA TRP A 38 -13.91 -9.08 -20.01
C TRP A 38 -14.33 -8.83 -21.46
N ASN A 39 -13.73 -9.54 -22.43
CA ASN A 39 -14.05 -9.44 -23.86
C ASN A 39 -15.50 -9.80 -24.22
N TYR A 40 -16.20 -10.49 -23.32
CA TYR A 40 -17.62 -10.83 -23.48
C TYR A 40 -18.57 -9.67 -23.14
N LEU A 41 -18.08 -8.61 -22.49
CA LEU A 41 -18.88 -7.41 -22.24
C LEU A 41 -19.09 -6.65 -23.55
N GLY A 42 -20.33 -6.28 -23.85
CA GLY A 42 -20.66 -5.50 -25.04
C GLY A 42 -20.37 -4.00 -24.86
N GLY A 43 -20.25 -3.28 -25.98
CA GLY A 43 -20.24 -1.81 -26.01
C GLY A 43 -18.98 -1.16 -25.42
N SER A 44 -19.13 0.02 -24.83
CA SER A 44 -18.03 0.83 -24.29
C SER A 44 -17.41 0.28 -23.01
N ALA A 45 -18.10 -0.60 -22.28
CA ALA A 45 -17.59 -1.20 -21.03
C ALA A 45 -16.31 -2.00 -21.27
N TRP A 46 -16.32 -2.85 -22.30
CA TRP A 46 -15.15 -3.62 -22.69
C TRP A 46 -13.96 -2.71 -23.01
N PHE A 47 -14.17 -1.65 -23.78
CA PHE A 47 -13.11 -0.73 -24.18
C PHE A 47 -12.46 -0.07 -22.95
N TRP A 48 -13.27 0.44 -22.02
CA TRP A 48 -12.76 1.08 -20.81
C TRP A 48 -12.02 0.11 -19.91
N ILE A 49 -12.58 -1.08 -19.67
CA ILE A 49 -11.94 -2.12 -18.86
C ILE A 49 -10.61 -2.54 -19.49
N PHE A 50 -10.58 -2.79 -20.80
CA PHE A 50 -9.37 -3.17 -21.52
C PHE A 50 -8.26 -2.10 -21.38
N ILE A 51 -8.59 -0.82 -21.56
CA ILE A 51 -7.62 0.26 -21.39
C ILE A 51 -7.12 0.33 -19.95
N THR A 52 -8.00 0.20 -18.96
CA THR A 52 -7.58 0.22 -17.56
C THR A 52 -6.72 -0.97 -17.19
N ASP A 53 -7.01 -2.17 -17.71
CA ASP A 53 -6.23 -3.38 -17.46
C ASP A 53 -4.83 -3.28 -18.08
N VAL A 54 -4.74 -2.83 -19.33
CA VAL A 54 -3.46 -2.59 -20.00
C VAL A 54 -2.64 -1.55 -19.23
N SER A 55 -3.28 -0.46 -18.79
CA SER A 55 -2.62 0.58 -18.01
C SER A 55 -2.12 0.05 -16.65
N ALA A 56 -2.97 -0.66 -15.91
CA ALA A 56 -2.62 -1.27 -14.63
C ALA A 56 -1.45 -2.27 -14.79
N TYR A 57 -1.44 -3.05 -15.86
CA TYR A 57 -0.34 -3.97 -16.18
C TYR A 57 0.99 -3.23 -16.42
N PHE A 58 0.98 -2.10 -17.14
CA PHE A 58 2.17 -1.24 -17.26
C PHE A 58 2.66 -0.74 -15.90
N GLY A 59 1.75 -0.33 -15.00
CA GLY A 59 2.08 0.04 -13.64
C GLY A 59 2.75 -1.11 -12.89
N LEU A 60 2.19 -2.32 -13.00
CA LEU A 60 2.68 -3.52 -12.33
C LEU A 60 4.10 -3.90 -12.74
N ILE A 61 4.49 -3.66 -14.00
CA ILE A 61 5.88 -3.82 -14.44
C ILE A 61 6.83 -2.91 -13.64
N PHE A 62 6.47 -1.64 -13.41
CA PHE A 62 7.31 -0.74 -12.61
C PHE A 62 7.43 -1.22 -11.16
N ARG A 63 6.32 -1.65 -10.54
CA ARG A 63 6.34 -2.24 -9.19
C ARG A 63 7.20 -3.49 -9.12
N PHE A 64 7.12 -4.35 -10.15
CA PHE A 64 7.95 -5.54 -10.23
C PHE A 64 9.44 -5.20 -10.26
N ILE A 65 9.85 -4.25 -11.10
CA ILE A 65 11.25 -3.77 -11.14
C ILE A 65 11.65 -3.17 -9.79
N ALA A 66 10.79 -2.37 -9.15
CA ALA A 66 11.05 -1.82 -7.81
C ALA A 66 11.28 -2.93 -6.77
N SER A 67 10.42 -3.95 -6.77
CA SER A 67 10.50 -5.09 -5.86
C SER A 67 11.75 -5.94 -6.10
N LEU A 68 12.14 -6.14 -7.37
CA LEU A 68 13.36 -6.86 -7.75
C LEU A 68 14.61 -6.11 -7.30
N ILE A 69 14.66 -4.79 -7.49
CA ILE A 69 15.75 -3.94 -6.99
C ILE A 69 15.82 -4.01 -5.46
N GLY A 70 14.67 -3.91 -4.77
CA GLY A 70 14.59 -4.03 -3.31
C GLY A 70 15.09 -5.37 -2.79
N PHE A 71 14.68 -6.46 -3.43
CA PHE A 71 15.11 -7.82 -3.13
C PHE A 71 16.61 -8.01 -3.35
N ALA A 72 17.14 -7.59 -4.51
CA ALA A 72 18.58 -7.64 -4.78
C ALA A 72 19.37 -6.82 -3.76
N ALA A 73 18.92 -5.60 -3.46
CA ALA A 73 19.59 -4.71 -2.51
C ALA A 73 19.64 -5.30 -1.10
N ILE A 74 18.56 -5.92 -0.62
CA ILE A 74 18.57 -6.54 0.71
C ILE A 74 19.45 -7.79 0.73
N LEU A 75 19.47 -8.60 -0.34
CA LEU A 75 20.39 -9.73 -0.45
C LEU A 75 21.84 -9.27 -0.42
N PHE A 76 22.19 -8.21 -1.14
CA PHE A 76 23.53 -7.61 -1.09
C PHE A 76 23.86 -7.07 0.30
N TYR A 77 22.90 -6.46 0.99
CA TYR A 77 23.07 -5.99 2.37
C TYR A 77 23.27 -7.15 3.38
N PHE A 78 22.77 -8.34 3.09
CA PHE A 78 23.02 -9.55 3.87
C PHE A 78 24.36 -10.20 3.53
N ALA A 79 24.67 -10.35 2.25
CA ALA A 79 25.88 -11.01 1.76
C ALA A 79 27.16 -10.18 1.98
N LYS A 80 27.09 -8.86 1.75
CA LYS A 80 28.19 -7.92 2.01
C LYS A 80 27.88 -7.10 3.26
N LYS A 81 28.86 -6.94 4.16
CA LYS A 81 28.69 -6.38 5.53
C LYS A 81 28.00 -5.00 5.61
N ARG A 82 27.77 -4.26 4.53
CA ARG A 82 26.85 -3.11 4.32
C ARG A 82 26.94 -2.63 2.87
N LEU A 83 25.94 -1.88 2.38
CA LEU A 83 26.05 -1.07 1.17
C LEU A 83 26.61 0.32 1.53
N PRO A 84 27.45 0.96 0.69
CA PRO A 84 27.80 2.36 0.85
C PRO A 84 26.55 3.24 0.91
N GLU A 85 26.57 4.27 1.75
CA GLU A 85 25.41 5.14 1.97
C GLU A 85 24.92 5.79 0.66
N SER A 86 25.84 6.32 -0.15
CA SER A 86 25.52 6.91 -1.45
C SER A 86 24.84 5.91 -2.40
N THR A 87 25.25 4.64 -2.39
CA THR A 87 24.62 3.56 -3.16
C THR A 87 23.24 3.22 -2.60
N ALA A 88 23.09 3.10 -1.29
CA ALA A 88 21.81 2.82 -0.65
C ALA A 88 20.76 3.91 -0.97
N PHE A 89 21.15 5.19 -0.91
CA PHE A 89 20.28 6.30 -1.28
C PHE A 89 19.88 6.26 -2.76
N LYS A 90 20.82 5.96 -3.68
CA LYS A 90 20.52 5.82 -5.11
C LYS A 90 19.53 4.67 -5.38
N VAL A 91 19.74 3.52 -4.74
CA VAL A 91 18.84 2.36 -4.84
C VAL A 91 17.45 2.72 -4.33
N LEU A 92 17.35 3.33 -3.14
CA LEU A 92 16.07 3.75 -2.56
C LEU A 92 15.34 4.75 -3.47
N LYS A 93 16.04 5.71 -4.08
CA LYS A 93 15.43 6.65 -5.05
C LYS A 93 14.77 5.91 -6.21
N TRP A 94 15.47 4.94 -6.80
CA TRP A 94 14.92 4.17 -7.92
C TRP A 94 13.70 3.37 -7.51
N ILE A 95 13.74 2.71 -6.34
CA ILE A 95 12.59 1.99 -5.79
C ILE A 95 11.39 2.95 -5.64
N LEU A 96 11.60 4.14 -5.05
CA LEU A 96 10.54 5.12 -4.85
C LEU A 96 9.96 5.69 -6.16
N VAL A 97 10.81 5.95 -7.16
CA VAL A 97 10.37 6.43 -8.49
C VAL A 97 9.56 5.37 -9.21
N LEU A 98 10.02 4.13 -9.21
CA LEU A 98 9.32 3.02 -9.85
C LEU A 98 7.99 2.70 -9.15
N GLU A 99 7.98 2.74 -7.82
CA GLU A 99 6.75 2.62 -7.04
C GLU A 99 5.78 3.78 -7.34
N ALA A 100 6.27 5.01 -7.52
CA ALA A 100 5.42 6.12 -7.94
C ALA A 100 4.80 5.88 -9.32
N LEU A 101 5.59 5.38 -10.27
CA LEU A 101 5.12 5.06 -11.62
C LEU A 101 4.10 3.90 -11.64
N TYR A 102 4.11 3.01 -10.65
CA TYR A 102 3.08 1.99 -10.50
C TYR A 102 1.69 2.59 -10.21
N TRP A 103 1.62 3.64 -9.39
CA TRP A 103 0.34 4.24 -8.99
C TRP A 103 -0.25 5.17 -10.07
N VAL A 104 0.58 5.76 -10.94
CA VAL A 104 0.14 6.73 -11.97
C VAL A 104 -0.93 6.15 -12.93
N PRO A 105 -0.77 4.94 -13.50
CA PRO A 105 -1.77 4.31 -14.36
C PRO A 105 -3.19 4.21 -13.81
N LEU A 106 -3.36 4.13 -12.47
CA LEU A 106 -4.69 4.13 -11.85
C LEU A 106 -5.50 5.39 -12.14
N PHE A 107 -4.87 6.45 -12.65
CA PHE A 107 -5.57 7.64 -13.14
C PHE A 107 -6.65 7.30 -14.17
N LEU A 108 -6.40 6.34 -15.08
CA LEU A 108 -7.40 5.94 -16.07
C LEU A 108 -8.61 5.24 -15.44
N SER A 109 -8.39 4.39 -14.43
CA SER A 109 -9.47 3.79 -13.63
C SER A 109 -10.24 4.87 -12.86
N GLY A 110 -9.53 5.89 -12.35
CA GLY A 110 -10.13 7.06 -11.76
C GLY A 110 -11.07 7.77 -12.73
N LEU A 111 -10.58 8.10 -13.93
CA LEU A 111 -11.40 8.74 -14.98
C LEU A 111 -12.63 7.91 -15.34
N MET A 112 -12.45 6.61 -15.56
CA MET A 112 -13.54 5.68 -15.86
C MET A 112 -14.65 5.74 -14.80
N GLY A 113 -14.29 5.81 -13.52
CA GLY A 113 -15.27 5.89 -12.44
C GLY A 113 -16.02 7.22 -12.32
N PHE A 114 -15.53 8.27 -12.98
CA PHE A 114 -16.22 9.56 -13.11
C PHE A 114 -17.01 9.69 -14.42
N LEU A 115 -16.99 8.71 -15.32
CA LEU A 115 -17.78 8.77 -16.54
C LEU A 115 -19.27 8.48 -16.25
N PRO A 116 -20.19 9.10 -16.99
CA PRO A 116 -21.56 8.63 -17.10
C PRO A 116 -21.59 7.13 -17.44
N SER A 117 -22.47 6.38 -16.79
CA SER A 117 -22.51 4.92 -16.82
C SER A 117 -22.91 4.35 -18.18
N ASP A 118 -23.59 5.14 -19.00
CA ASP A 118 -23.83 4.92 -20.42
C ASP A 118 -22.55 5.05 -21.25
N LEU A 119 -21.67 6.01 -20.93
CA LEU A 119 -20.38 6.19 -21.58
C LEU A 119 -19.34 5.15 -21.13
N SER A 120 -19.39 4.72 -19.87
CA SER A 120 -18.56 3.61 -19.36
C SER A 120 -19.19 2.22 -19.59
N GLY A 121 -20.38 2.13 -20.19
CA GLY A 121 -21.01 0.89 -20.65
C GLY A 121 -21.66 0.00 -19.58
N PHE A 122 -21.91 0.49 -18.36
CA PHE A 122 -22.58 -0.25 -17.28
C PHE A 122 -24.11 -0.11 -17.27
N GLY A 123 -24.70 0.27 -18.41
CA GLY A 123 -26.13 0.10 -18.71
C GLY A 123 -27.11 0.99 -17.93
N THR A 124 -26.65 1.87 -17.05
CA THR A 124 -27.48 2.85 -16.35
C THR A 124 -27.30 4.24 -16.95
N ILE A 125 -28.40 4.98 -17.15
CA ILE A 125 -28.35 6.37 -17.62
C ILE A 125 -27.88 7.25 -16.45
N GLY A 126 -26.85 8.06 -16.68
CA GLY A 126 -26.31 8.98 -15.67
C GLY A 126 -25.13 8.40 -14.89
N PHE A 127 -24.75 9.02 -13.77
CA PHE A 127 -23.57 8.61 -13.01
C PHE A 127 -23.85 7.44 -12.07
N SER A 128 -22.97 6.43 -12.05
CA SER A 128 -23.01 5.35 -11.06
C SER A 128 -22.29 5.78 -9.79
N LEU A 129 -23.06 5.97 -8.72
CA LEU A 129 -22.49 6.22 -7.39
C LEU A 129 -21.56 5.08 -6.96
N SER A 130 -21.90 3.83 -7.28
CA SER A 130 -21.08 2.67 -6.95
C SER A 130 -19.69 2.76 -7.62
N LEU A 131 -19.65 2.99 -8.93
CA LEU A 131 -18.39 3.10 -9.67
C LEU A 131 -17.55 4.30 -9.22
N LEU A 132 -18.22 5.41 -8.86
CA LEU A 132 -17.56 6.59 -8.33
C LEU A 132 -16.87 6.32 -6.98
N ILE A 133 -17.53 5.64 -6.05
CA ILE A 133 -16.99 5.40 -4.70
C ILE A 133 -16.02 4.23 -4.62
N THR A 134 -16.15 3.21 -5.46
CA THR A 134 -15.24 2.05 -5.48
C THR A 134 -14.02 2.29 -6.34
N THR A 135 -14.16 3.04 -7.44
CA THR A 135 -13.11 3.17 -8.46
C THR A 135 -12.72 4.62 -8.67
N GLY A 136 -13.68 5.50 -9.01
CA GLY A 136 -13.41 6.88 -9.42
C GLY A 136 -12.57 7.66 -8.40
N ILE A 137 -13.13 7.88 -7.21
CA ILE A 137 -12.49 8.66 -6.15
C ILE A 137 -11.21 7.97 -5.64
N PRO A 138 -11.21 6.67 -5.27
CA PRO A 138 -10.00 6.03 -4.74
C PRO A 138 -8.84 6.00 -5.75
N CYS A 139 -9.10 5.63 -7.01
CA CYS A 139 -8.05 5.53 -8.02
C CYS A 139 -7.50 6.91 -8.40
N LEU A 140 -8.35 7.94 -8.52
CA LEU A 140 -7.90 9.31 -8.78
C LEU A 140 -7.03 9.85 -7.63
N VAL A 141 -7.47 9.68 -6.38
CA VAL A 141 -6.69 10.12 -5.22
C VAL A 141 -5.37 9.35 -5.13
N SER A 142 -5.38 8.04 -5.34
CA SER A 142 -4.18 7.20 -5.27
C SER A 142 -3.14 7.55 -6.34
N SER A 143 -3.59 7.79 -7.58
CA SER A 143 -2.72 8.12 -8.73
C SER A 143 -2.14 9.53 -8.70
N ILE A 144 -2.63 10.38 -7.79
CA ILE A 144 -2.12 11.74 -7.59
C ILE A 144 -1.33 11.83 -6.30
N ALA A 145 -1.96 11.51 -5.16
CA ALA A 145 -1.40 11.75 -3.84
C ALA A 145 -0.14 10.92 -3.58
N ILE A 146 -0.17 9.62 -3.93
CA ILE A 146 0.96 8.71 -3.68
C ILE A 146 2.14 9.04 -4.61
N PRO A 147 1.98 9.15 -5.95
CA PRO A 147 3.08 9.53 -6.84
C PRO A 147 3.72 10.86 -6.48
N LEU A 148 2.92 11.91 -6.21
CA LEU A 148 3.48 13.22 -5.85
C LEU A 148 4.32 13.15 -4.58
N ALA A 149 3.85 12.44 -3.56
CA ALA A 149 4.59 12.26 -2.31
C ALA A 149 5.89 11.46 -2.53
N LEU A 150 5.82 10.36 -3.28
CA LEU A 150 6.97 9.50 -3.60
C LEU A 150 8.02 10.22 -4.47
N PHE A 151 7.62 10.93 -5.52
CA PHE A 151 8.54 11.71 -6.35
C PHE A 151 9.21 12.81 -5.54
N LYS A 152 8.46 13.52 -4.68
CA LYS A 152 9.04 14.52 -3.78
C LYS A 152 10.01 13.88 -2.79
N LEU A 153 9.67 12.73 -2.21
CA LEU A 153 10.58 12.00 -1.32
C LEU A 153 11.85 11.57 -2.05
N ALA A 154 11.75 10.98 -3.23
CA ALA A 154 12.90 10.55 -4.05
C ALA A 154 13.83 11.73 -4.40
N PHE A 155 13.26 12.89 -4.74
CA PHE A 155 14.02 14.10 -5.02
C PHE A 155 14.74 14.67 -3.78
N LYS A 156 14.10 14.56 -2.61
CA LYS A 156 14.62 15.09 -1.34
C LYS A 156 15.58 14.14 -0.64
N LEU A 157 15.53 12.85 -0.94
CA LEU A 157 16.49 11.88 -0.48
C LEU A 157 17.88 12.24 -1.05
N SER A 158 18.89 12.48 -0.24
CA SER A 158 20.26 12.75 -0.73
C SER A 158 21.26 12.48 0.39
N PRO A 159 22.41 11.85 0.11
CA PRO A 159 23.46 11.70 1.11
C PRO A 159 24.07 13.07 1.50
N ASP A 160 24.11 14.01 0.56
CA ASP A 160 24.76 15.32 0.76
C ASP A 160 23.82 16.42 1.33
N LYS A 161 22.58 16.08 1.68
CA LYS A 161 21.60 17.06 2.19
C LYS A 161 21.12 16.67 3.59
N PRO A 162 20.75 17.66 4.44
CA PRO A 162 20.13 17.37 5.73
C PRO A 162 18.90 16.46 5.59
N PRO A 163 18.70 15.47 6.47
CA PRO A 163 17.65 14.47 6.31
C PRO A 163 16.25 15.00 6.60
N LYS A 164 16.13 16.21 7.16
CA LYS A 164 14.86 16.88 7.50
C LYS A 164 13.80 16.77 6.42
N ASP A 165 14.14 17.09 5.17
CA ASP A 165 13.19 17.03 4.06
C ASP A 165 12.83 15.59 3.70
N ALA A 166 13.77 14.66 3.75
CA ALA A 166 13.52 13.24 3.52
C ALA A 166 12.62 12.64 4.60
N ILE A 167 12.83 13.00 5.88
CA ILE A 167 11.95 12.61 6.99
C ILE A 167 10.55 13.15 6.76
N LYS A 168 10.41 14.46 6.49
CA LYS A 168 9.12 15.10 6.24
C LYS A 168 8.34 14.40 5.12
N TRP A 169 8.97 14.21 3.96
CA TRP A 169 8.31 13.60 2.82
C TRP A 169 8.07 12.09 3.01
N GLY A 170 8.94 11.38 3.74
CA GLY A 170 8.70 9.99 4.14
C GLY A 170 7.45 9.83 5.00
N LEU A 171 7.25 10.73 5.95
CA LEU A 171 6.05 10.76 6.80
C LEU A 171 4.79 11.14 6.01
N ILE A 172 4.88 12.11 5.09
CA ILE A 172 3.79 12.48 4.18
C ILE A 172 3.41 11.29 3.29
N THR A 173 4.39 10.61 2.70
CA THR A 173 4.16 9.39 1.90
C THR A 173 3.44 8.33 2.72
N GLY A 174 3.92 8.01 3.93
CA GLY A 174 3.24 7.06 4.81
C GLY A 174 1.79 7.46 5.13
N THR A 175 1.53 8.76 5.33
CA THR A 175 0.19 9.29 5.55
C THR A 175 -0.70 9.09 4.32
N ALA A 176 -0.18 9.38 3.12
CA ALA A 176 -0.89 9.23 1.86
C ALA A 176 -1.29 7.77 1.59
N TYR A 177 -0.39 6.82 1.82
CA TYR A 177 -0.69 5.40 1.69
C TYR A 177 -1.84 4.96 2.59
N VAL A 178 -1.78 5.26 3.90
CA VAL A 178 -2.82 4.82 4.83
C VAL A 178 -4.17 5.49 4.54
N PHE A 179 -4.16 6.77 4.15
CA PHE A 179 -5.37 7.46 3.72
C PHE A 179 -5.99 6.81 2.48
N VAL A 180 -5.18 6.47 1.47
CA VAL A 180 -5.67 5.79 0.26
C VAL A 180 -6.18 4.39 0.58
N PHE A 181 -5.53 3.63 1.46
CA PHE A 181 -6.04 2.33 1.90
C PHE A 181 -7.39 2.45 2.60
N TRP A 182 -7.54 3.42 3.49
CA TRP A 182 -8.83 3.72 4.11
C TRP A 182 -9.89 4.05 3.05
N LEU A 183 -9.59 4.99 2.16
CA LEU A 183 -10.52 5.46 1.13
C LEU A 183 -10.98 4.32 0.21
N ASN A 184 -10.05 3.51 -0.27
CA ASN A 184 -10.33 2.36 -1.13
C ASN A 184 -11.20 1.32 -0.41
N ASN A 185 -10.78 0.90 0.79
CA ASN A 185 -11.49 -0.14 1.52
C ASN A 185 -12.85 0.34 2.06
N MET A 186 -13.00 1.61 2.42
CA MET A 186 -14.27 2.21 2.81
C MET A 186 -15.25 2.20 1.63
N GLY A 187 -14.80 2.62 0.44
CA GLY A 187 -15.64 2.59 -0.78
C GLY A 187 -16.19 1.19 -1.05
N MET A 188 -15.35 0.17 -0.92
CA MET A 188 -15.76 -1.23 -1.08
C MET A 188 -16.72 -1.73 0.00
N TRP A 189 -16.59 -1.26 1.25
CA TRP A 189 -17.58 -1.55 2.28
C TRP A 189 -18.93 -0.89 1.98
N ILE A 190 -18.95 0.35 1.49
CA ILE A 190 -20.20 1.02 1.09
C ILE A 190 -20.88 0.20 -0.02
N ALA A 191 -20.13 -0.21 -1.06
CA ALA A 191 -20.66 -1.07 -2.11
C ALA A 191 -21.20 -2.41 -1.58
N THR A 192 -20.46 -3.05 -0.66
CA THR A 192 -20.90 -4.29 0.00
C THR A 192 -22.23 -4.10 0.74
N LEU A 193 -22.39 -2.99 1.48
CA LEU A 193 -23.64 -2.70 2.20
C LEU A 193 -24.79 -2.34 1.26
N MET A 194 -24.51 -1.66 0.14
CA MET A 194 -25.52 -1.41 -0.90
C MET A 194 -26.03 -2.72 -1.52
N GLN A 195 -25.16 -3.72 -1.67
CA GLN A 195 -25.49 -5.01 -2.28
C GLN A 195 -26.14 -5.99 -1.28
N LYS A 196 -25.64 -6.06 -0.04
CA LYS A 196 -26.01 -7.07 0.97
C LYS A 196 -26.95 -6.56 2.06
N GLY A 197 -27.16 -5.25 2.16
CA GLY A 197 -27.91 -4.63 3.26
C GLY A 197 -27.06 -4.43 4.53
N THR A 198 -27.56 -3.58 5.45
CA THR A 198 -26.88 -3.31 6.72
C THR A 198 -26.90 -4.49 7.67
N GLU A 199 -27.86 -5.39 7.50
CA GLU A 199 -28.02 -6.63 8.25
C GLU A 199 -26.79 -7.51 8.12
N TYR A 200 -26.09 -7.46 6.98
CA TYR A 200 -24.86 -8.21 6.70
C TYR A 200 -23.78 -8.03 7.78
N LEU A 201 -23.71 -6.84 8.39
CA LEU A 201 -22.77 -6.55 9.47
C LEU A 201 -23.05 -7.38 10.73
N PHE A 202 -24.30 -7.74 10.97
CA PHE A 202 -24.74 -8.41 12.20
C PHE A 202 -24.95 -9.92 12.03
N ILE A 203 -24.83 -10.44 10.80
CA ILE A 203 -24.91 -11.88 10.54
C ILE A 203 -23.76 -12.60 11.26
N TYR A 204 -22.55 -12.03 11.20
CA TYR A 204 -21.38 -12.59 11.84
C TYR A 204 -20.54 -11.50 12.54
N PRO A 205 -19.99 -11.77 13.74
CA PRO A 205 -19.24 -10.79 14.51
C PRO A 205 -17.99 -10.27 13.80
N GLU A 206 -17.37 -11.11 12.98
CA GLU A 206 -16.20 -10.73 12.18
C GLU A 206 -16.52 -9.70 11.09
N ASN A 207 -17.73 -9.70 10.53
CA ASN A 207 -18.14 -8.68 9.55
C ASN A 207 -18.20 -7.30 10.20
N LEU A 208 -18.85 -7.21 11.37
CA LEU A 208 -18.92 -5.96 12.14
C LEU A 208 -17.51 -5.49 12.55
N LEU A 209 -16.66 -6.42 13.01
CA LEU A 209 -15.31 -6.09 13.41
C LEU A 209 -14.46 -5.60 12.23
N ASN A 210 -14.48 -6.29 11.09
CA ASN A 210 -13.75 -5.87 9.89
C ASN A 210 -14.26 -4.53 9.37
N PHE A 211 -15.58 -4.36 9.29
CA PHE A 211 -16.19 -3.07 8.94
C PHE A 211 -15.71 -1.95 9.88
N THR A 212 -15.70 -2.18 11.19
CA THR A 212 -15.26 -1.21 12.20
C THR A 212 -13.77 -0.89 12.06
N LEU A 213 -12.92 -1.92 11.94
CA LEU A 213 -11.47 -1.75 11.77
C LEU A 213 -11.13 -1.01 10.47
N THR A 214 -11.85 -1.30 9.40
CA THR A 214 -11.65 -0.65 8.10
C THR A 214 -12.16 0.78 8.11
N THR A 215 -13.41 1.03 8.47
CA THR A 215 -14.04 2.35 8.32
C THR A 215 -13.61 3.35 9.40
N ILE A 216 -13.54 2.89 10.65
CA ILE A 216 -13.17 3.72 11.80
C ILE A 216 -11.69 3.53 12.14
N GLY A 217 -11.21 2.29 12.23
CA GLY A 217 -9.85 1.99 12.66
C GLY A 217 -8.79 2.61 11.74
N LEU A 218 -8.88 2.39 10.42
CA LEU A 218 -7.94 2.99 9.45
C LEU A 218 -8.10 4.51 9.36
N LEU A 219 -9.30 5.07 9.56
CA LEU A 219 -9.49 6.52 9.61
C LEU A 219 -8.78 7.13 10.81
N VAL A 220 -8.99 6.58 12.00
CA VAL A 220 -8.31 7.00 13.23
C VAL A 220 -6.80 6.88 13.07
N LEU A 221 -6.32 5.77 12.49
CA LEU A 221 -4.90 5.59 12.19
C LEU A 221 -4.40 6.66 11.21
N THR A 222 -5.15 6.97 10.16
CA THR A 222 -4.81 8.03 9.19
C THR A 222 -4.69 9.39 9.88
N LEU A 223 -5.68 9.77 10.71
CA LEU A 223 -5.67 11.03 11.44
C LEU A 223 -4.51 11.11 12.44
N PHE A 224 -4.22 10.00 13.12
CA PHE A 224 -3.08 9.88 14.01
C PHE A 224 -1.75 10.07 13.25
N ILE A 225 -1.59 9.41 12.10
CA ILE A 225 -0.39 9.55 11.28
C ILE A 225 -0.28 10.98 10.74
N ALA A 226 -1.38 11.61 10.30
CA ALA A 226 -1.37 13.00 9.85
C ALA A 226 -0.93 13.97 10.96
N TYR A 227 -1.45 13.78 12.18
CA TYR A 227 -1.00 14.50 13.36
C TYR A 227 0.50 14.26 13.66
N PHE A 228 0.92 13.00 13.64
CA PHE A 228 2.31 12.61 13.87
C PHE A 228 3.25 13.20 12.81
N THR A 229 2.86 13.18 11.54
CA THR A 229 3.56 13.78 10.40
C THR A 229 3.70 15.28 10.61
N LYS A 230 2.63 15.99 10.98
CA LYS A 230 2.68 17.43 11.29
C LYS A 230 3.69 17.72 12.39
N LYS A 231 3.64 16.97 13.51
CA LYS A 231 4.53 17.15 14.66
C LYS A 231 5.99 16.80 14.36
N SER A 232 6.23 15.74 13.60
CA SER A 232 7.56 15.19 13.34
C SER A 232 8.22 15.73 12.07
N SER A 233 7.49 16.47 11.22
CA SER A 233 8.03 17.11 10.00
C SER A 233 9.15 18.13 10.25
N ARG A 234 9.31 18.60 11.49
CA ARG A 234 10.37 19.54 11.90
C ARG A 234 11.63 18.83 12.39
N THR A 235 11.64 17.50 12.43
CA THR A 235 12.78 16.71 12.92
C THR A 235 13.97 16.86 11.96
N GLU A 236 15.12 17.23 12.51
CA GLU A 236 16.29 17.59 11.68
C GLU A 236 17.26 16.42 11.45
N THR A 237 17.22 15.39 12.29
CA THR A 237 18.13 14.25 12.23
C THR A 237 17.38 12.92 12.41
N TRP A 238 17.96 11.82 11.92
CA TRP A 238 17.33 10.49 11.99
C TRP A 238 17.21 9.96 13.43
N GLU A 239 18.11 10.36 14.32
CA GLU A 239 18.17 9.92 15.71
C GLU A 239 17.01 10.51 16.52
N LYS A 240 16.60 11.74 16.21
CA LYS A 240 15.49 12.43 16.87
C LYS A 240 14.12 11.93 16.38
N LEU A 241 14.09 11.11 15.33
CA LEU A 241 12.85 10.55 14.80
C LEU A 241 12.32 9.47 15.76
N LYS A 242 11.03 9.55 16.10
CA LYS A 242 10.37 8.59 16.99
C LYS A 242 10.11 7.25 16.29
N LEU A 243 11.16 6.46 16.12
CA LEU A 243 11.12 5.16 15.43
C LEU A 243 10.13 4.18 16.08
N ARG A 244 9.93 4.25 17.40
CA ARG A 244 8.92 3.45 18.09
C ARG A 244 7.50 3.77 17.61
N THR A 245 7.17 5.03 17.38
CA THR A 245 5.86 5.44 16.84
C THR A 245 5.70 4.95 15.40
N ILE A 246 6.75 5.03 14.58
CA ILE A 246 6.76 4.49 13.22
C ILE A 246 6.56 2.97 13.24
N GLY A 247 7.25 2.26 14.13
CA GLY A 247 7.07 0.83 14.35
C GLY A 247 5.63 0.46 14.72
N ALA A 248 5.00 1.23 15.62
CA ALA A 248 3.59 1.05 15.99
C ALA A 248 2.64 1.22 14.80
N ILE A 249 2.88 2.24 13.96
CA ILE A 249 2.10 2.49 12.75
C ILE A 249 2.25 1.31 11.77
N ILE A 250 3.48 0.90 11.48
CA ILE A 250 3.77 -0.23 10.57
C ILE A 250 3.13 -1.52 11.09
N MET A 251 3.21 -1.77 12.40
CA MET A 251 2.53 -2.90 13.05
C MET A 251 1.02 -2.84 12.87
N ALA A 252 0.39 -1.70 13.16
CA ALA A 252 -1.07 -1.57 13.07
C ALA A 252 -1.56 -1.82 11.64
N ILE A 253 -0.86 -1.28 10.63
CA ILE A 253 -1.18 -1.53 9.22
C ILE A 253 -1.01 -3.01 8.89
N GLY A 254 0.14 -3.60 9.24
CA GLY A 254 0.41 -5.00 8.95
C GLY A 254 -0.56 -5.97 9.61
N LEU A 255 -0.92 -5.70 10.87
CA LEU A 255 -1.91 -6.47 11.61
C LEU A 255 -3.32 -6.29 11.06
N TYR A 256 -3.68 -5.12 10.53
CA TYR A 256 -4.93 -4.96 9.79
C TYR A 256 -4.97 -5.91 8.59
N PHE A 257 -3.92 -5.97 7.78
CA PHE A 257 -3.89 -6.88 6.64
C PHE A 257 -3.91 -8.35 7.06
N PHE A 258 -3.11 -8.70 8.07
CA PHE A 258 -3.01 -10.06 8.59
C PHE A 258 -4.32 -10.54 9.23
N TRP A 259 -4.97 -9.71 10.05
CA TRP A 259 -6.25 -10.01 10.68
C TRP A 259 -7.33 -10.33 9.64
N ASN A 260 -7.48 -9.47 8.63
CA ASN A 260 -8.49 -9.66 7.60
C ASN A 260 -8.22 -10.90 6.74
N TYR A 261 -6.95 -11.18 6.45
CA TYR A 261 -6.56 -12.42 5.77
C TYR A 261 -6.88 -13.67 6.59
N LEU A 262 -6.50 -13.71 7.88
CA LEU A 262 -6.83 -14.85 8.76
C LEU A 262 -8.33 -15.02 8.93
N THR A 263 -9.06 -13.91 9.08
CA THR A 263 -10.51 -13.96 9.26
C THR A 263 -11.18 -14.59 8.05
N TRP A 264 -10.74 -14.27 6.84
CA TRP A 264 -11.23 -14.94 5.64
C TRP A 264 -10.89 -16.43 5.61
N ILE A 265 -9.67 -16.82 5.98
CA ILE A 265 -9.25 -18.23 6.00
C ILE A 265 -10.11 -19.05 6.98
N PHE A 266 -10.37 -18.53 8.18
CA PHE A 266 -11.00 -19.29 9.26
C PHE A 266 -12.52 -19.18 9.29
N PHE A 267 -13.08 -18.05 8.88
CA PHE A 267 -14.52 -17.74 8.99
C PHE A 267 -15.16 -17.45 7.63
N GLY A 268 -14.50 -17.89 6.55
CA GLY A 268 -14.79 -17.50 5.17
C GLY A 268 -16.26 -17.30 4.81
N GLY A 269 -16.57 -16.09 4.35
CA GLY A 269 -17.81 -15.70 3.69
C GLY A 269 -17.50 -14.73 2.55
N TRP A 270 -18.09 -14.94 1.38
CA TRP A 270 -17.79 -14.11 0.20
C TRP A 270 -18.60 -12.81 0.20
N SER A 271 -17.91 -11.69 0.01
CA SER A 271 -18.48 -10.36 -0.23
C SER A 271 -17.63 -9.61 -1.24
N ASP A 272 -18.20 -8.56 -1.84
CA ASP A 272 -17.46 -7.70 -2.77
C ASP A 272 -16.22 -7.10 -2.09
N TRP A 273 -16.30 -6.77 -0.79
CA TRP A 273 -15.15 -6.32 -0.01
C TRP A 273 -14.06 -7.39 0.12
N TYR A 274 -14.40 -8.64 0.44
CA TYR A 274 -13.40 -9.72 0.53
C TYR A 274 -12.81 -10.10 -0.84
N ALA A 275 -13.64 -10.10 -1.89
CA ALA A 275 -13.20 -10.30 -3.27
C ALA A 275 -12.14 -9.26 -3.65
N TRP A 276 -12.41 -7.99 -3.32
CA TRP A 276 -11.47 -6.91 -3.53
C TRP A 276 -10.22 -7.04 -2.66
N PHE A 277 -10.40 -7.22 -1.35
CA PHE A 277 -9.32 -7.27 -0.37
C PHE A 277 -8.32 -8.40 -0.67
N LEU A 278 -8.77 -9.53 -1.23
CA LEU A 278 -7.93 -10.71 -1.47
C LEU A 278 -7.51 -10.88 -2.93
N GLY A 279 -8.43 -10.64 -3.87
CA GLY A 279 -8.24 -10.95 -5.29
C GLY A 279 -7.76 -9.76 -6.12
N HIS A 280 -8.10 -8.53 -5.71
CA HIS A 280 -7.79 -7.32 -6.48
C HIS A 280 -6.84 -6.36 -5.76
N ASN A 281 -6.59 -6.57 -4.47
CA ASN A 281 -5.65 -5.76 -3.69
C ASN A 281 -4.21 -6.24 -3.90
N LEU A 282 -3.44 -5.45 -4.66
CA LEU A 282 -2.03 -5.74 -4.94
C LEU A 282 -1.09 -5.45 -3.76
N ASP A 283 -1.63 -5.10 -2.59
CA ASP A 283 -0.88 -4.72 -1.40
C ASP A 283 -0.95 -5.77 -0.27
N LEU A 284 -1.46 -6.99 -0.51
CA LEU A 284 -1.51 -8.06 0.51
C LEU A 284 -0.15 -8.42 1.10
N TRP A 285 0.96 -8.21 0.38
CA TRP A 285 2.32 -8.39 0.91
C TRP A 285 2.56 -7.60 2.21
N MET A 286 1.76 -6.56 2.47
CA MET A 286 1.80 -5.76 3.69
C MET A 286 1.47 -6.55 4.97
N LEU A 287 0.87 -7.74 4.87
CA LEU A 287 0.73 -8.66 6.01
C LEU A 287 2.08 -9.03 6.66
N SER A 288 3.19 -8.87 5.92
CA SER A 288 4.55 -9.11 6.41
C SER A 288 5.14 -7.93 7.21
N LEU A 289 4.54 -6.73 7.14
CA LEU A 289 5.03 -5.52 7.81
C LEU A 289 5.24 -5.66 9.32
N PRO A 290 4.49 -6.48 10.08
CA PRO A 290 4.77 -6.66 11.51
C PRO A 290 6.19 -7.15 11.79
N LEU A 291 6.82 -7.86 10.84
CA LEU A 291 8.19 -8.34 10.96
C LEU A 291 9.23 -7.19 10.99
N VAL A 292 8.90 -6.02 10.43
CA VAL A 292 9.70 -4.79 10.54
C VAL A 292 9.20 -3.90 11.68
N GLY A 293 7.89 -3.80 11.84
CA GLY A 293 7.26 -2.94 12.85
C GLY A 293 7.63 -3.35 14.28
N LEU A 294 7.65 -4.66 14.58
CA LEU A 294 7.91 -5.19 15.91
C LEU A 294 9.34 -4.86 16.37
N PRO A 295 10.42 -5.11 15.60
CA PRO A 295 11.76 -4.63 15.97
C PRO A 295 11.86 -3.12 16.18
N LEU A 296 11.13 -2.31 15.41
CA LEU A 296 11.13 -0.85 15.57
C LEU A 296 10.45 -0.38 16.87
N LEU A 297 9.45 -1.11 17.35
CA LEU A 297 8.79 -0.83 18.63
C LEU A 297 9.74 -0.95 19.82
N PHE A 298 10.68 -1.90 19.76
CA PHE A 298 11.62 -2.21 20.83
C PHE A 298 13.01 -1.62 20.60
N LYS A 299 13.20 -0.80 19.56
CA LYS A 299 14.46 -0.09 19.35
C LYS A 299 14.62 0.96 20.45
N HIS A 300 15.44 0.64 21.45
CA HIS A 300 15.81 1.59 22.50
C HIS A 300 16.45 2.83 21.86
N HIS A 301 16.03 4.03 22.30
CA HIS A 301 16.93 5.18 22.25
C HIS A 301 18.12 4.77 23.12
N ILE A 302 19.25 4.52 22.49
CA ILE A 302 20.52 4.65 23.19
C ILE A 302 20.62 6.14 23.47
N SER A 303 20.11 6.57 24.64
CA SER A 303 20.50 7.85 25.18
C SER A 303 21.99 7.71 25.47
N GLU A 304 22.79 8.52 24.81
CA GLU A 304 24.17 8.78 25.21
C GLU A 304 24.14 9.17 26.70
N THR A 305 24.66 8.29 27.54
CA THR A 305 25.31 8.64 28.80
C THR A 305 26.79 8.47 28.59
#